data_AF-A0A955PX86-F1
#
_entry.id   AF-A0A955PX86-F1
#
_cell.length_a   1.000
_cell.length_b   1.000
_cell.length_c   1.000
_cell.angle_alpha   90.00
_cell.angle_beta   90.00
_cell.angle_gamma   90.00
#
_symmetry.space_group_name_H-M   'P 1'
#
loop_
_entity.id
_entity.type
_entity.pdbx_description
1 polymer ?
#
loop_
_entity_poly.entity_id
_entity_poly.type
_entity_poly.pdbx_seq_one_letter_code
_entity_poly.pdbx_strand_id
1 'polypeptide(L)'
;KQHLFRKLTYGDIPDLLSLTKIAYEVILEELERMIQLTVDPVHNDYAVLTGIQIHGPQGMEYIWPGKTYWVREGTRHGFILH
;
A
#
# COMPACT_ATOMS: atom_id res chain seq x y z
N LYS A 1 0.06 6.63 -14.69
CA LYS A 1 0.32 5.66 -15.80
C LYS A 1 1.80 5.27 -15.93
N GLN A 2 2.76 6.20 -15.92
CA GLN A 2 4.20 5.89 -16.16
C GLN A 2 4.86 4.90 -15.17
N HIS A 3 4.47 4.89 -13.89
CA HIS A 3 5.09 3.99 -12.89
C HIS A 3 4.71 2.51 -13.04
N LEU A 4 3.52 2.20 -13.56
CA LEU A 4 3.08 0.80 -13.75
C LEU A 4 3.92 0.07 -14.81
N PHE A 5 4.30 0.76 -15.89
CA PHE A 5 4.96 0.12 -17.03
C PHE A 5 6.40 -0.34 -16.74
N ARG A 6 7.04 0.20 -15.70
CA ARG A 6 8.46 -0.10 -15.40
C ARG A 6 8.66 -1.46 -14.69
N LYS A 7 7.59 -2.06 -14.15
CA LYS A 7 7.62 -3.36 -13.46
C LYS A 7 7.05 -4.52 -14.30
N LEU A 8 6.67 -4.29 -15.56
CA LEU A 8 6.09 -5.30 -16.44
C LEU A 8 7.18 -5.97 -17.28
N THR A 9 7.43 -7.26 -17.07
CA THR A 9 8.24 -8.10 -17.96
C THR A 9 7.55 -8.17 -19.32
N TYR A 10 8.26 -7.78 -20.38
CA TYR A 10 7.72 -7.74 -21.75
C TYR A 10 7.40 -9.18 -22.22
N GLY A 11 6.11 -9.54 -22.27
CA GLY A 11 5.64 -10.83 -22.80
C GLY A 11 4.38 -11.38 -22.12
N ASP A 12 4.21 -11.13 -20.83
CA ASP A 12 3.03 -11.58 -20.07
C ASP A 12 2.12 -10.39 -19.79
N ILE A 13 0.91 -10.39 -20.37
CA ILE A 13 -0.13 -9.46 -19.96
C ILE A 13 -0.55 -9.89 -18.54
N PRO A 14 -0.30 -9.10 -17.49
CA PRO A 14 -0.66 -9.48 -16.13
C PRO A 14 -2.17 -9.64 -16.04
N ASP A 15 -2.62 -10.67 -15.33
CA ASP A 15 -4.02 -10.74 -14.95
C ASP A 15 -4.40 -9.54 -14.07
N LEU A 16 -5.71 -9.27 -13.97
CA LEU A 16 -6.24 -8.12 -13.24
C LEU A 16 -5.73 -8.09 -11.78
N LEU A 17 -5.59 -9.25 -11.15
CA LEU A 17 -5.10 -9.35 -9.78
C LEU A 17 -3.64 -8.89 -9.68
N SER A 18 -2.80 -9.36 -10.59
CA SER A 18 -1.38 -9.01 -10.66
C SER A 18 -1.21 -7.53 -10.95
N LEU A 19 -1.99 -6.96 -11.86
CA LEU A 19 -1.99 -5.54 -12.15
C LEU A 19 -2.40 -4.71 -10.91
N THR A 20 -3.44 -5.16 -10.20
CA THR A 20 -3.94 -4.48 -8.99
C THR A 20 -2.90 -4.52 -7.87
N LYS A 21 -2.21 -5.64 -7.69
CA LYS A 21 -1.09 -5.75 -6.73
C LYS A 21 0.08 -4.85 -7.11
N ILE A 22 0.45 -4.78 -8.39
CA ILE A 22 1.50 -3.85 -8.86
C ILE A 22 1.11 -2.40 -8.59
N ALA A 23 -0.15 -2.03 -8.86
CA ALA A 23 -0.66 -0.69 -8.58
C ALA A 23 -0.59 -0.37 -7.08
N TYR A 24 -0.98 -1.31 -6.23
CA TYR A 24 -0.87 -1.20 -4.78
C TYR A 24 0.59 -0.95 -4.33
N GLU A 25 1.56 -1.71 -4.85
CA GLU A 25 2.98 -1.51 -4.51
C GLU A 25 3.48 -0.11 -4.91
N VAL A 26 3.10 0.38 -6.09
CA VAL A 26 3.47 1.74 -6.54
C VAL A 26 2.87 2.82 -5.63
N ILE A 27 1.60 2.65 -5.22
CA ILE A 27 0.94 3.58 -4.31
C ILE A 27 1.61 3.57 -2.93
N LEU A 28 1.96 2.38 -2.43
CA LEU A 28 2.63 2.22 -1.15
C LEU A 28 4.01 2.88 -1.14
N GLU A 29 4.83 2.66 -2.18
CA GLU A 29 6.14 3.30 -2.32
C GLU A 29 6.03 4.83 -2.29
N GLU A 30 5.06 5.38 -3.01
CA GLU A 30 4.83 6.82 -3.06
C GLU A 30 4.30 7.38 -1.74
N LEU A 31 3.42 6.65 -1.05
CA LEU A 31 2.95 6.99 0.28
C LEU A 31 4.10 7.03 1.29
N GLU A 32 4.96 5.99 1.32
CA GLU A 32 6.11 5.95 2.23
C GLU A 32 7.08 7.11 1.93
N ARG A 33 7.30 7.45 0.65
CA ARG A 33 8.09 8.61 0.25
C ARG A 33 7.49 9.92 0.74
N MET A 34 6.17 10.12 0.60
CA MET A 34 5.51 11.34 1.08
C MET A 34 5.59 11.47 2.60
N ILE A 35 5.39 10.39 3.35
CA ILE A 35 5.52 10.38 4.80
C ILE A 35 6.93 10.78 5.21
N GLN A 36 7.97 10.21 4.59
CA GLN A 36 9.36 10.57 4.85
C GLN A 36 9.68 12.05 4.61
N LEU A 37 9.01 12.68 3.64
CA LEU A 37 9.23 14.09 3.30
C LEU A 37 8.43 15.06 4.17
N THR A 38 7.39 14.60 4.87
CA THR A 38 6.40 15.49 5.50
C THR A 38 6.22 15.28 7.00
N VAL A 39 6.56 14.10 7.52
CA VAL A 39 6.35 13.75 8.92
C VAL A 39 7.70 13.66 9.62
N ASP A 40 7.86 14.41 10.71
CA ASP A 40 8.93 14.16 11.67
C ASP A 40 8.44 13.11 12.68
N PRO A 41 8.96 11.86 12.61
CA PRO A 41 8.48 10.75 13.43
C PRO A 41 8.91 10.87 14.90
N VAL A 42 9.85 11.75 15.26
CA VAL A 42 10.26 11.98 16.65
C VAL A 42 9.18 12.76 17.40
N HIS A 43 8.50 13.68 16.70
CA HIS A 43 7.52 14.59 17.29
C HIS A 43 6.06 14.19 16.99
N ASN A 44 5.83 13.30 16.04
CA ASN A 44 4.49 12.92 15.60
C ASN A 44 4.35 11.40 15.52
N ASP A 45 3.42 10.87 16.33
CA ASP A 45 2.97 9.49 16.21
C ASP A 45 2.01 9.36 15.02
N TYR A 46 2.15 8.29 14.23
CA TYR A 46 1.27 8.03 13.10
C TYR A 46 1.10 6.54 12.84
N ALA A 47 0.02 6.17 12.16
CA ALA A 47 -0.22 4.81 11.70
C ALA A 47 -0.49 4.80 10.20
N VAL A 48 -0.07 3.72 9.55
CA VAL A 48 -0.32 3.46 8.15
C VAL A 48 -1.07 2.14 8.05
N LEU A 49 -2.26 2.21 7.47
CA LEU A 49 -3.05 1.05 7.09
C LEU A 49 -3.29 1.13 5.59
N THR A 50 -2.77 0.15 4.85
CA THR A 50 -2.98 0.05 3.41
C THR A 50 -3.63 -1.29 3.07
N GLY A 51 -4.20 -1.38 1.87
CA GLY A 51 -4.82 -2.59 1.38
C GLY A 51 -5.39 -2.40 -0.02
N ILE A 52 -5.99 -3.46 -0.55
CA ILE A 52 -6.73 -3.43 -1.81
C ILE A 52 -8.22 -3.56 -1.47
N GLN A 53 -9.01 -2.56 -1.85
CA GLN A 53 -10.46 -2.65 -1.75
C GLN A 53 -11.00 -3.55 -2.88
N ILE A 54 -11.87 -4.49 -2.51
CA ILE A 54 -12.46 -5.49 -3.40
C ILE A 54 -13.98 -5.32 -3.33
N HIS A 55 -14.57 -4.93 -4.45
CA HIS A 55 -16.01 -4.85 -4.62
C HIS A 55 -16.56 -6.24 -4.94
N GLY A 56 -17.31 -6.80 -4.00
CA GLY A 56 -17.96 -8.10 -4.10
C GLY A 56 -19.39 -8.05 -4.65
N PRO A 57 -20.04 -9.21 -4.81
CA PRO A 57 -21.43 -9.29 -5.25
C PRO A 57 -22.37 -8.67 -4.20
N GLN A 58 -23.54 -8.23 -4.65
CA GLN A 58 -24.63 -7.73 -3.78
C GLN A 58 -24.21 -6.55 -2.89
N GLY A 59 -23.22 -5.76 -3.33
CA GLY A 59 -22.73 -4.59 -2.59
C GLY A 59 -21.87 -4.94 -1.38
N MET A 60 -21.37 -6.18 -1.27
CA MET A 60 -20.40 -6.55 -0.25
C MET A 60 -19.04 -5.92 -0.55
N GLU A 61 -18.42 -5.31 0.45
CA GLU A 61 -17.11 -4.69 0.35
C GLU A 61 -16.10 -5.48 1.19
N TYR A 62 -14.94 -5.76 0.60
CA TYR A 62 -13.84 -6.44 1.28
C TYR A 62 -12.57 -5.62 1.18
N ILE A 63 -11.66 -5.83 2.12
CA ILE A 63 -10.32 -5.27 2.07
C ILE A 63 -9.33 -6.43 2.18
N TRP A 64 -8.48 -6.57 1.17
CA TRP A 64 -7.27 -7.36 1.33
C TRP A 64 -6.24 -6.51 2.08
N PRO A 65 -5.78 -6.93 3.28
CA PRO A 65 -4.87 -6.13 4.08
C PRO A 65 -3.49 -6.09 3.41
N GLY A 66 -2.96 -4.88 3.28
CA GLY A 66 -1.62 -4.60 2.83
C GLY A 66 -0.64 -4.40 3.99
N LYS A 67 0.29 -3.47 3.82
CA LYS A 67 1.30 -3.12 4.83
C LYS A 67 0.64 -2.30 5.91
N THR A 68 0.73 -2.78 7.14
CA THR A 68 0.18 -2.12 8.31
C THR A 68 1.25 -1.93 9.37
N TYR A 69 1.38 -0.71 9.86
CA TYR A 69 2.35 -0.38 10.90
C TYR A 69 1.96 0.91 11.61
N TRP A 70 2.53 1.13 12.78
CA TRP A 70 2.49 2.43 13.44
C TRP A 70 3.90 2.87 13.83
N VAL A 71 4.06 4.17 14.02
CA VAL A 71 5.29 4.80 14.48
C VAL A 71 4.96 5.58 15.73
N ARG A 72 5.73 5.33 16.78
CA ARG A 72 5.62 6.04 18.05
C ARG A 72 7.02 6.43 18.51
N GLU A 73 7.21 7.69 18.88
CA GLU A 73 8.50 8.21 19.39
C GLU A 73 9.68 7.81 18.46
N GLY A 74 9.52 8.00 17.15
CA GLY A 74 10.52 7.65 16.14
C GLY A 74 10.65 6.16 15.83
N THR A 75 9.98 5.27 16.57
CA THR A 75 10.12 3.82 16.45
C THR A 75 8.97 3.20 15.68
N ARG A 76 9.27 2.40 14.64
CA ARG A 76 8.28 1.69 13.83
C ARG A 76 7.94 0.32 14.41
N HIS A 77 6.65 0.02 14.48
CA HIS A 77 6.11 -1.25 14.95
C HIS A 77 5.24 -1.88 13.86
N GLY A 78 5.53 -3.14 13.52
CA GLY A 78 4.71 -3.90 12.58
C GLY A 78 3.37 -4.29 13.20
N PHE A 79 2.30 -4.20 12.40
CA PHE A 79 0.98 -4.73 12.75
C PHE A 79 0.59 -5.76 11.69
N ILE A 80 -0.15 -6.79 12.09
CA ILE A 80 -0.78 -7.73 11.16
C ILE A 80 -2.28 -7.66 11.42
N LEU A 81 -3.05 -7.24 10.41
CA LEU A 81 -4.51 -7.33 10.46
C LEU A 81 -4.92 -8.80 10.27
N HIS A 82 -5.61 -9.35 11.27
CA HIS A 82 -6.23 -10.68 11.25
C HIS A 82 -7.65 -10.63 10.69
#